data_AF-A0A1Y4BHG0-F1
#
_entry.id   AF-A0A1Y4BHG0-F1
#
_cell.length_a   1.000
_cell.length_b   1.000
_cell.length_c   1.000
_cell.angle_alpha   90.00
_cell.angle_beta   90.00
_cell.angle_gamma   90.00
#
_symmetry.space_group_name_H-M   'P 1'
#
loop_
_entity.id
_entity.type
_entity.pdbx_description
1 polymer ?
#
loop_
_entity_poly.entity_id
_entity_poly.type
_entity_poly.pdbx_seq_one_letter_code
_entity_poly.pdbx_strand_id
1 'polypeptide(L)'
;MNLIRRFLAGYTENFVLALVLWPFASVVLTLPILAWVYHRDGRPRFGTVVSTYLAVLYVLGLGCFTLWPLPEGSSGPGITYGIPWQLDPLAFVGDFAREGASTLPQIAFNVVLFMPLGFIAGRLLRWGFWRSVVVGLLASLAIEVAQGTGLFGVYPYAYRTADVDDLIYNTSGTALGWACAAALARVLPPGALAEEGEVTHEPGFVRRCVALWLDLLVVGLVSLAAGGALALGLGPAGVPEGVRSQLMDVALCAAFVWVEVVVPWRHGGSTPGGAFVRMSCETRERTGARRAAFYVLRAAVLGASCLFFSLAWPVLGLFYLVTRQMPYDLV
;
A
#
# COMPACT_ATOMS: atom_id res chain seq x y z
N MET A 1 -0.21 10.68 -24.03
CA MET A 1 0.78 10.78 -22.93
C MET A 1 0.72 12.09 -22.14
N ASN A 2 0.51 13.27 -22.77
CA ASN A 2 0.42 14.55 -22.05
C ASN A 2 -0.83 14.74 -21.17
N LEU A 3 -1.98 14.17 -21.57
CA LEU A 3 -3.22 14.22 -20.79
C LEU A 3 -3.08 13.47 -19.46
N ILE A 4 -2.59 12.22 -19.52
CA ILE A 4 -2.37 11.36 -18.35
C ILE A 4 -1.31 11.97 -17.41
N ARG A 5 -0.21 12.55 -17.92
CA ARG A 5 0.79 13.22 -17.08
C ARG A 5 0.25 14.48 -16.38
N ARG A 6 -0.49 15.35 -17.08
CA ARG A 6 -1.12 16.54 -16.46
C ARG A 6 -2.18 16.15 -15.43
N PHE A 7 -2.96 15.11 -15.73
CA PHE A 7 -3.95 14.58 -14.82
C PHE A 7 -3.29 14.00 -13.55
N LEU A 8 -2.29 13.12 -13.70
CA LEU A 8 -1.53 12.55 -12.57
C LEU A 8 -0.79 13.60 -11.75
N ALA A 9 -0.28 14.67 -12.38
CA ALA A 9 0.35 15.78 -11.66
C ALA A 9 -0.62 16.43 -10.66
N GLY A 10 -1.91 16.56 -11.00
CA GLY A 10 -2.95 17.11 -10.12
C GLY A 10 -3.30 16.23 -8.91
N TYR A 11 -2.95 14.95 -8.93
CA TYR A 11 -3.17 14.03 -7.80
C TYR A 11 -1.94 13.86 -6.89
N THR A 12 -0.80 14.43 -7.29
CA THR A 12 0.47 14.27 -6.55
C THR A 12 0.33 14.85 -5.14
N GLU A 13 -0.32 15.99 -4.98
CA GLU A 13 -0.54 16.62 -3.69
C GLU A 13 -1.43 15.78 -2.78
N ASN A 14 -2.55 15.26 -3.30
CA ASN A 14 -3.46 14.38 -2.55
C ASN A 14 -2.74 13.12 -2.04
N PHE A 15 -1.90 12.54 -2.90
CA PHE A 15 -1.13 11.35 -2.58
C PHE A 15 -0.04 11.64 -1.54
N VAL A 16 0.71 12.73 -1.70
CA VAL A 16 1.71 13.15 -0.71
C VAL A 16 1.06 13.45 0.64
N LEU A 17 -0.08 14.16 0.64
CA LEU A 17 -0.83 14.45 1.86
C LEU A 17 -1.27 13.16 2.57
N ALA A 18 -1.82 12.19 1.82
CA ALA A 18 -2.18 10.89 2.37
C ALA A 18 -0.96 10.18 2.99
N LEU A 19 0.19 10.18 2.33
CA LEU A 19 1.42 9.57 2.83
C LEU A 19 1.96 10.28 4.09
N VAL A 20 1.86 11.61 4.17
CA VAL A 20 2.31 12.39 5.32
C VAL A 20 1.40 12.16 6.53
N LEU A 21 0.08 12.09 6.33
CA LEU A 21 -0.89 11.85 7.41
C LEU A 21 -0.93 10.38 7.87
N TRP A 22 -0.50 9.45 7.00
CA TRP A 22 -0.62 8.02 7.23
C TRP A 22 0.04 7.48 8.49
N PRO A 23 1.30 7.84 8.85
CA PRO A 23 1.90 7.38 10.10
C PRO A 23 1.08 7.76 11.33
N PHE A 24 0.55 8.98 11.37
CA PHE A 24 -0.26 9.48 12.48
C PHE A 24 -1.60 8.76 12.57
N ALA A 25 -2.34 8.68 11.46
CA ALA A 25 -3.61 7.97 11.43
C ALA A 25 -3.45 6.48 11.73
N SER A 26 -2.34 5.87 11.33
CA SER A 26 -2.07 4.47 11.61
C SER A 26 -1.88 4.19 13.09
N VAL A 27 -1.23 5.09 13.84
CA VAL A 27 -1.13 4.95 15.31
C VAL A 27 -2.53 4.92 15.94
N VAL A 28 -3.44 5.77 15.46
CA VAL A 28 -4.79 5.91 16.01
C VAL A 28 -5.73 4.78 15.57
N LEU A 29 -5.71 4.41 14.29
CA LEU A 29 -6.72 3.54 13.67
C LEU A 29 -6.29 2.08 13.56
N THR A 30 -4.99 1.79 13.47
CA THR A 30 -4.51 0.41 13.32
C THR A 30 -4.79 -0.41 14.58
N LEU A 31 -4.59 0.16 15.76
CA LEU A 31 -4.77 -0.56 17.03
C LEU A 31 -6.24 -0.98 17.27
N PRO A 32 -7.26 -0.11 17.11
CA PRO A 32 -8.66 -0.53 17.24
C PRO A 32 -9.08 -1.58 16.21
N ILE A 33 -8.67 -1.42 14.94
CA ILE A 33 -9.00 -2.40 13.89
C ILE A 33 -8.33 -3.73 14.20
N LEU A 34 -7.06 -3.71 14.60
CA LEU A 34 -6.34 -4.92 14.96
C LEU A 34 -6.92 -5.60 16.20
N ALA A 35 -7.37 -4.83 17.20
CA ALA A 35 -8.06 -5.36 18.38
C ALA A 35 -9.39 -6.03 18.00
N TRP A 36 -10.16 -5.42 17.10
CA TRP A 36 -11.38 -6.04 16.58
C TRP A 36 -11.10 -7.34 15.82
N VAL A 37 -10.10 -7.33 14.92
CA VAL A 37 -9.69 -8.54 14.20
C VAL A 37 -9.15 -9.60 15.16
N TYR A 38 -8.42 -9.18 16.21
CA TYR A 38 -7.92 -10.07 17.25
C TYR A 38 -9.04 -10.78 18.00
N HIS A 39 -10.08 -10.04 18.39
CA HIS A 39 -11.24 -10.63 19.06
C HIS A 39 -12.02 -11.59 18.15
N ARG A 40 -12.06 -11.33 16.85
CA ARG A 40 -12.76 -12.19 15.88
C ARG A 40 -11.98 -13.46 15.52
N ASP A 41 -10.68 -13.31 15.22
CA ASP A 41 -9.85 -14.36 14.62
C ASP A 41 -8.80 -14.93 15.59
N GLY A 42 -8.71 -14.42 16.82
CA GLY A 42 -7.63 -14.74 17.76
C GLY A 42 -6.33 -14.01 17.40
N ARG A 43 -5.18 -14.68 17.52
CA ARG A 43 -3.86 -14.02 17.38
C ARG A 43 -3.69 -13.30 16.03
N PRO A 44 -3.39 -11.97 16.00
CA PRO A 44 -3.30 -11.23 14.76
C PRO A 44 -1.98 -11.62 14.10
N ARG A 45 -2.05 -12.20 12.90
CA ARG A 45 -0.85 -12.59 12.14
C ARG A 45 -0.36 -11.38 11.34
N PHE A 46 0.94 -11.30 11.06
CA PHE A 46 1.54 -10.09 10.45
C PHE A 46 0.88 -9.65 9.14
N GLY A 47 0.39 -10.56 8.30
CA GLY A 47 -0.37 -10.21 7.08
C GLY A 47 -1.65 -9.45 7.36
N THR A 48 -2.31 -9.76 8.46
CA THR A 48 -3.45 -8.99 8.97
C THR A 48 -3.01 -7.60 9.44
N VAL A 49 -1.87 -7.48 10.11
CA VAL A 49 -1.30 -6.19 10.54
C VAL A 49 -0.99 -5.30 9.34
N VAL A 50 -0.26 -5.82 8.34
CA VAL A 50 0.07 -5.08 7.11
C VAL A 50 -1.19 -4.73 6.33
N SER A 51 -2.11 -5.67 6.18
CA SER A 51 -3.37 -5.42 5.47
C SER A 51 -4.22 -4.36 6.18
N THR A 52 -4.20 -4.33 7.52
CA THR A 52 -4.84 -3.30 8.33
C THR A 52 -4.15 -1.94 8.14
N TYR A 53 -2.82 -1.92 8.16
CA TYR A 53 -2.02 -0.71 7.97
C TYR A 53 -2.21 -0.10 6.56
N LEU A 54 -2.27 -0.95 5.52
CA LEU A 54 -2.60 -0.54 4.15
C LEU A 54 -4.08 -0.13 3.99
N ALA A 55 -5.00 -0.76 4.72
CA ALA A 55 -6.40 -0.34 4.74
C ALA A 55 -6.55 1.07 5.34
N VAL A 56 -5.77 1.42 6.36
CA VAL A 56 -5.73 2.79 6.90
C VAL A 56 -5.20 3.78 5.85
N LEU A 57 -4.11 3.44 5.13
CA LEU A 57 -3.62 4.27 4.02
C LEU A 57 -4.71 4.47 2.97
N TYR A 58 -5.42 3.41 2.61
CA TYR A 58 -6.49 3.46 1.64
C TYR A 58 -7.62 4.40 2.09
N VAL A 59 -8.11 4.28 3.33
CA VAL A 59 -9.19 5.14 3.84
C VAL A 59 -8.76 6.62 3.88
N LEU A 60 -7.51 6.88 4.29
CA LEU A 60 -6.95 8.24 4.22
C LEU A 60 -6.84 8.74 2.79
N GLY A 61 -6.33 7.91 1.88
CA GLY A 61 -6.26 8.19 0.46
C GLY A 61 -7.65 8.52 -0.09
N LEU A 62 -8.65 7.70 0.21
CA LEU A 62 -10.03 7.95 -0.20
C LEU A 62 -10.50 9.34 0.25
N GLY A 63 -10.26 9.73 1.50
CA GLY A 63 -10.57 11.07 2.00
C GLY A 63 -9.79 12.17 1.27
N CYS A 64 -8.47 12.04 1.13
CA CYS A 64 -7.64 13.04 0.44
C CYS A 64 -8.05 13.19 -1.03
N PHE A 65 -8.28 12.10 -1.75
CA PHE A 65 -8.61 12.15 -3.17
C PHE A 65 -10.02 12.70 -3.45
N THR A 66 -10.96 12.54 -2.51
CA THR A 66 -12.34 12.98 -2.70
C THR A 66 -12.63 14.35 -2.09
N LEU A 67 -11.97 14.72 -0.98
CA LEU A 67 -12.28 15.94 -0.24
C LEU A 67 -11.24 17.05 -0.41
N TRP A 68 -9.97 16.73 -0.73
CA TRP A 68 -8.93 17.73 -0.97
C TRP A 68 -8.96 18.27 -2.42
N PRO A 69 -8.62 19.54 -2.68
CA PRO A 69 -8.27 20.60 -1.73
C PRO A 69 -9.46 21.14 -0.95
N LEU A 70 -9.21 21.54 0.30
CA LEU A 70 -10.22 22.20 1.13
C LEU A 70 -10.43 23.65 0.66
N PRO A 71 -11.63 24.22 0.86
CA PRO A 71 -11.93 25.59 0.44
C PRO A 71 -11.07 26.62 1.16
N GLU A 72 -10.49 27.57 0.43
CA GLU A 72 -9.64 28.63 1.00
C GLU A 72 -10.42 29.83 1.55
N GLY A 73 -11.73 29.97 1.28
CA GLY A 73 -12.48 31.15 1.72
C GLY A 73 -12.51 32.31 0.73
N SER A 74 -11.57 32.35 -0.23
CA SER A 74 -11.17 33.57 -0.92
C SER A 74 -11.56 33.66 -2.40
N SER A 75 -11.73 32.52 -3.09
CA SER A 75 -12.15 32.46 -4.50
C SER A 75 -12.66 31.06 -4.88
N GLY A 76 -13.59 30.96 -5.85
CA GLY A 76 -14.06 29.68 -6.42
C GLY A 76 -15.58 29.51 -6.49
N PRO A 77 -16.07 28.47 -7.20
CA PRO A 77 -17.48 28.07 -7.22
C PRO A 77 -17.97 27.78 -5.79
N GLY A 78 -19.15 28.28 -5.43
CA GLY A 78 -19.75 28.06 -4.11
C GLY A 78 -19.73 29.26 -3.16
N ILE A 79 -18.76 30.17 -3.27
CA ILE A 79 -18.60 31.32 -2.36
C ILE A 79 -19.80 32.29 -2.41
N THR A 80 -20.49 32.38 -3.54
CA THR A 80 -21.58 33.37 -3.74
C THR A 80 -22.96 32.75 -3.98
N TYR A 81 -23.06 31.51 -4.50
CA TYR A 81 -24.33 30.96 -5.00
C TYR A 81 -24.64 29.51 -4.59
N GLY A 82 -23.74 28.82 -3.87
CA GLY A 82 -23.84 27.37 -3.70
C GLY A 82 -23.77 26.63 -5.05
N ILE A 83 -23.60 25.31 -5.02
CA ILE A 83 -23.65 24.47 -6.22
C ILE A 83 -24.83 23.51 -6.04
N PRO A 84 -25.85 23.50 -6.91
CA PRO A 84 -27.01 22.64 -6.75
C PRO A 84 -26.61 21.18 -6.88
N TRP A 85 -27.29 20.30 -6.16
CA TRP A 85 -27.02 18.87 -6.23
C TRP A 85 -27.53 18.29 -7.55
N GLN A 86 -26.76 17.39 -8.16
CA GLN A 86 -27.20 16.62 -9.30
C GLN A 86 -27.86 15.33 -8.82
N LEU A 87 -29.19 15.25 -8.98
CA LEU A 87 -30.01 14.16 -8.48
C LEU A 87 -30.59 13.28 -9.59
N ASP A 88 -30.33 13.61 -10.85
CA ASP A 88 -30.78 12.82 -12.00
C ASP A 88 -29.84 11.62 -12.22
N PRO A 89 -30.28 10.37 -11.99
CA PRO A 89 -29.45 9.17 -12.19
C PRO A 89 -29.22 8.82 -13.67
N LEU A 90 -29.75 9.63 -14.59
CA LEU A 90 -29.54 9.51 -16.03
C LEU A 90 -28.74 10.70 -16.59
N ALA A 91 -28.19 11.55 -15.72
CA ALA A 91 -27.38 12.70 -16.12
C ALA A 91 -26.19 12.29 -17.01
N PHE A 92 -25.55 11.16 -16.70
CA PHE A 92 -24.48 10.58 -17.50
C PHE A 92 -24.84 10.39 -18.99
N VAL A 93 -26.11 10.18 -19.35
CA VAL A 93 -26.53 10.04 -20.75
C VAL A 93 -26.40 11.37 -21.48
N GLY A 94 -26.83 12.46 -20.83
CA GLY A 94 -26.70 13.81 -21.35
C GLY A 94 -25.24 14.24 -21.44
N ASP A 95 -24.45 13.91 -20.42
CA ASP A 95 -23.02 14.25 -20.37
C ASP A 95 -22.23 13.46 -21.40
N PHE A 96 -22.51 12.16 -21.56
CA PHE A 96 -21.91 11.36 -22.62
C PHE A 96 -22.30 11.86 -24.01
N ALA A 97 -23.54 12.32 -24.22
CA ALA A 97 -23.97 12.89 -25.50
C ALA A 97 -23.27 14.23 -25.82
N ARG A 98 -22.90 15.02 -24.79
CA ARG A 98 -22.23 16.32 -24.94
C ARG A 98 -20.71 16.19 -25.06
N GLU A 99 -20.10 15.37 -24.21
CA GLU A 99 -18.66 15.31 -23.97
C GLU A 99 -18.03 13.99 -24.47
N GLY A 100 -18.85 13.00 -24.82
CA GLY A 100 -18.41 11.73 -25.41
C GLY A 100 -17.47 10.94 -24.50
N ALA A 101 -16.45 10.32 -25.10
CA ALA A 101 -15.50 9.45 -24.41
C ALA A 101 -14.63 10.15 -23.34
N SER A 102 -14.69 11.48 -23.25
CA SER A 102 -13.93 12.25 -22.25
C SER A 102 -14.48 12.10 -20.82
N THR A 103 -15.72 11.60 -20.66
CA THR A 103 -16.35 11.26 -19.38
C THR A 103 -15.86 9.93 -18.79
N LEU A 104 -15.37 9.01 -19.63
CA LEU A 104 -14.98 7.65 -19.23
C LEU A 104 -13.91 7.59 -18.13
N PRO A 105 -12.85 8.42 -18.13
CA PRO A 105 -11.87 8.41 -17.07
C PRO A 105 -12.49 8.68 -15.69
N GLN A 106 -13.39 9.67 -15.57
CA GLN A 106 -14.03 10.00 -14.29
C GLN A 106 -14.80 8.79 -13.74
N ILE A 107 -15.66 8.19 -14.58
CA ILE A 107 -16.42 6.99 -14.24
C ILE A 107 -15.48 5.87 -13.79
N ALA A 108 -14.43 5.59 -14.59
CA ALA A 108 -13.48 4.52 -14.31
C ALA A 108 -12.71 4.76 -12.99
N PHE A 109 -12.29 6.00 -12.72
CA PHE A 109 -11.57 6.34 -11.50
C PHE A 109 -12.46 6.22 -10.26
N ASN A 110 -13.72 6.65 -10.31
CA ASN A 110 -14.67 6.49 -9.20
C ASN A 110 -14.88 5.00 -8.87
N VAL A 111 -15.09 4.17 -9.89
CA VAL A 111 -15.17 2.71 -9.74
C VAL A 111 -13.88 2.13 -9.13
N VAL A 112 -12.72 2.43 -9.72
CA VAL A 112 -11.43 1.88 -9.27
C VAL A 112 -11.07 2.34 -7.86
N LEU A 113 -11.41 3.58 -7.49
CA LEU A 113 -11.13 4.16 -6.18
C LEU A 113 -11.90 3.43 -5.07
N PHE A 114 -13.10 2.90 -5.35
CA PHE A 114 -13.90 2.14 -4.39
C PHE A 114 -13.71 0.62 -4.43
N MET A 115 -13.04 0.08 -5.45
CA MET A 115 -12.72 -1.35 -5.50
C MET A 115 -11.95 -1.86 -4.26
N PRO A 116 -10.93 -1.16 -3.73
CA PRO A 116 -10.24 -1.62 -2.53
C PRO A 116 -11.16 -1.72 -1.31
N LEU A 117 -12.16 -0.84 -1.14
CA LEU A 117 -13.13 -0.92 -0.05
C LEU A 117 -13.87 -2.27 -0.07
N GLY A 118 -14.39 -2.65 -1.24
CA GLY A 118 -15.06 -3.93 -1.44
C GLY A 118 -14.14 -5.12 -1.22
N PHE A 119 -12.90 -5.02 -1.70
CA PHE A 119 -11.90 -6.06 -1.53
C PHE A 119 -11.52 -6.25 -0.06
N ILE A 120 -11.29 -5.17 0.68
CA ILE A 120 -11.00 -5.18 2.12
C ILE A 120 -12.20 -5.75 2.89
N ALA A 121 -13.42 -5.34 2.56
CA ALA A 121 -14.62 -5.86 3.20
C ALA A 121 -14.77 -7.38 3.01
N GLY A 122 -14.59 -7.88 1.78
CA GLY A 122 -14.68 -9.32 1.48
C GLY A 122 -13.50 -10.14 2.02
N ARG A 123 -12.27 -9.60 1.97
CA ARG A 123 -11.04 -10.33 2.29
C ARG A 123 -10.60 -10.18 3.75
N LEU A 124 -10.43 -8.95 4.22
CA LEU A 124 -9.94 -8.64 5.56
C LEU A 124 -11.08 -8.74 6.59
N LEU A 125 -12.22 -8.12 6.29
CA LEU A 125 -13.37 -8.10 7.20
C LEU A 125 -14.29 -9.31 7.04
N ARG A 126 -14.08 -10.15 6.01
CA ARG A 126 -14.85 -11.37 5.73
C ARG A 126 -16.37 -11.11 5.70
N TRP A 127 -16.76 -9.92 5.25
CA TRP A 127 -18.16 -9.52 5.13
C TRP A 127 -18.78 -10.08 3.86
N GLY A 128 -20.10 -10.35 3.93
CA GLY A 128 -20.89 -10.73 2.76
C GLY A 128 -21.04 -9.59 1.75
N PHE A 129 -21.46 -9.94 0.53
CA PHE A 129 -21.62 -9.00 -0.59
C PHE A 129 -22.48 -7.79 -0.22
N TRP A 130 -23.72 -8.03 0.25
CA TRP A 130 -24.66 -6.94 0.54
C TRP A 130 -24.18 -6.01 1.64
N ARG A 131 -23.58 -6.55 2.70
CA ARG A 131 -22.99 -5.71 3.76
C ARG A 131 -21.88 -4.82 3.22
N SER A 132 -21.05 -5.35 2.31
CA SER A 132 -19.95 -4.60 1.69
C SER A 132 -20.49 -3.50 0.77
N VAL A 133 -21.50 -3.80 -0.06
CA VAL A 133 -22.15 -2.84 -0.95
C VAL A 133 -22.82 -1.72 -0.17
N VAL A 134 -23.56 -2.04 0.91
CA VAL A 134 -24.20 -1.02 1.76
C VAL A 134 -23.17 -0.10 2.39
N VAL A 135 -22.04 -0.63 2.86
CA VAL A 135 -20.97 0.21 3.43
C VAL A 135 -20.31 1.08 2.35
N GLY A 136 -20.12 0.55 1.13
CA GLY A 136 -19.66 1.35 -0.01
C GLY A 136 -20.61 2.50 -0.33
N LEU A 137 -21.91 2.23 -0.40
CA LEU A 137 -22.93 3.23 -0.64
C LEU A 137 -22.95 4.30 0.46
N LEU A 138 -22.92 3.89 1.74
CA LEU A 138 -22.90 4.83 2.87
C LEU A 138 -21.63 5.67 2.89
N ALA A 139 -20.47 5.09 2.58
CA ALA A 139 -19.21 5.82 2.48
C ALA A 139 -19.24 6.84 1.33
N SER A 140 -19.76 6.45 0.16
CA SER A 140 -19.95 7.36 -0.97
C SER A 140 -20.92 8.48 -0.61
N LEU A 141 -22.06 8.16 0.01
CA LEU A 141 -23.04 9.16 0.45
C LEU A 141 -22.45 10.14 1.45
N ALA A 142 -21.64 9.67 2.40
CA ALA A 142 -20.96 10.55 3.35
C ALA A 142 -20.01 11.53 2.65
N ILE A 143 -19.33 11.09 1.59
CA ILE A 143 -18.44 11.93 0.79
C ILE A 143 -19.23 12.96 -0.01
N GLU A 144 -20.29 12.55 -0.73
CA GLU A 144 -21.15 13.47 -1.48
C GLU A 144 -21.80 14.51 -0.58
N VAL A 145 -22.30 14.09 0.59
CA VAL A 145 -22.85 15.01 1.59
C VAL A 145 -21.77 15.97 2.10
N ALA A 146 -20.56 15.49 2.39
CA ALA A 146 -19.46 16.36 2.80
C ALA A 146 -19.16 17.41 1.71
N GLN A 147 -19.06 17.00 0.45
CA GLN A 147 -18.81 17.92 -0.66
C GLN A 147 -19.93 18.95 -0.86
N GLY A 148 -21.18 18.49 -0.91
CA GLY A 148 -22.37 19.30 -1.17
C GLY A 148 -22.81 20.19 0.00
N THR A 149 -22.24 20.01 1.20
CA THR A 149 -22.54 20.82 2.40
C THR A 149 -21.34 21.60 2.94
N GLY A 150 -20.19 21.58 2.26
CA GLY A 150 -19.00 22.29 2.75
C GLY A 150 -18.36 21.60 3.97
N LEU A 151 -18.10 20.31 3.84
CA LEU A 151 -17.61 19.41 4.89
C LEU A 151 -18.51 19.43 6.13
N PHE A 152 -19.80 19.10 5.96
CA PHE A 152 -20.81 19.10 7.02
C PHE A 152 -20.99 20.46 7.69
N GLY A 153 -20.89 21.54 6.92
CA GLY A 153 -21.04 22.92 7.42
C GLY A 153 -19.82 23.48 8.14
N VAL A 154 -18.66 22.81 8.09
CA VAL A 154 -17.38 23.40 8.52
C VAL A 154 -17.04 24.63 7.67
N TYR A 155 -17.36 24.56 6.38
CA TYR A 155 -17.26 25.68 5.46
C TYR A 155 -18.65 26.25 5.16
N PRO A 156 -18.77 27.58 4.99
CA PRO A 156 -20.07 28.24 4.79
C PRO A 156 -20.69 27.95 3.42
N TYR A 157 -19.99 27.22 2.54
CA TYR A 157 -20.46 26.90 1.19
C TYR A 157 -19.98 25.52 0.72
N ALA A 158 -20.78 24.94 -0.17
CA ALA A 158 -20.40 23.74 -0.93
C ALA A 158 -19.25 24.07 -1.87
N TYR A 159 -18.29 23.16 -2.00
CA TYR A 159 -17.12 23.35 -2.85
C TYR A 159 -17.07 22.38 -4.04
N ARG A 160 -17.94 21.36 -4.07
CA ARG A 160 -18.24 20.53 -5.23
C ARG A 160 -19.74 20.21 -5.29
N THR A 161 -20.24 19.93 -6.49
CA THR A 161 -21.58 19.39 -6.72
C THR A 161 -21.66 17.99 -6.12
N ALA A 162 -22.67 17.72 -5.29
CA ALA A 162 -23.00 16.34 -4.93
C ALA A 162 -23.69 15.65 -6.12
N ASP A 163 -23.26 14.46 -6.49
CA ASP A 163 -23.72 13.75 -7.69
C ASP A 163 -24.20 12.32 -7.37
N VAL A 164 -25.44 12.02 -7.78
CA VAL A 164 -26.01 10.68 -7.62
C VAL A 164 -25.32 9.64 -8.50
N ASP A 165 -24.75 10.03 -9.64
CA ASP A 165 -24.04 9.12 -10.54
C ASP A 165 -22.72 8.64 -9.88
N ASP A 166 -22.07 9.50 -9.09
CA ASP A 166 -20.89 9.14 -8.31
C ASP A 166 -21.21 8.08 -7.24
N LEU A 167 -22.39 8.15 -6.59
CA LEU A 167 -22.87 7.08 -5.70
C LEU A 167 -22.96 5.75 -6.45
N ILE A 168 -23.46 5.75 -7.68
CA ILE A 168 -23.61 4.54 -8.50
C ILE A 168 -22.23 3.97 -8.86
N TYR A 169 -21.30 4.80 -9.32
CA TYR A 169 -19.96 4.37 -9.71
C TYR A 169 -19.15 3.83 -8.53
N ASN A 170 -19.16 4.54 -7.41
CA ASN A 170 -18.45 4.13 -6.19
C ASN A 170 -19.04 2.85 -5.59
N THR A 171 -20.37 2.73 -5.56
CA THR A 171 -21.04 1.52 -5.10
C THR A 171 -20.75 0.33 -6.03
N SER A 172 -20.72 0.56 -7.34
CA SER A 172 -20.34 -0.44 -8.34
C SER A 172 -18.88 -0.88 -8.18
N GLY A 173 -17.97 0.06 -7.93
CA GLY A 173 -16.57 -0.21 -7.57
C GLY A 173 -16.47 -1.12 -6.36
N THR A 174 -17.21 -0.83 -5.30
CA THR A 174 -17.26 -1.67 -4.09
C THR A 174 -17.76 -3.08 -4.42
N ALA A 175 -18.82 -3.21 -5.21
CA ALA A 175 -19.36 -4.50 -5.63
C ALA A 175 -18.33 -5.32 -6.44
N LEU A 176 -17.65 -4.69 -7.40
CA LEU A 176 -16.59 -5.31 -8.20
C LEU A 176 -15.40 -5.72 -7.36
N GLY A 177 -14.95 -4.86 -6.44
CA GLY A 177 -13.87 -5.15 -5.52
C GLY A 177 -14.16 -6.36 -4.63
N TRP A 178 -15.40 -6.47 -4.14
CA TRP A 178 -15.85 -7.66 -3.40
C TRP A 178 -15.87 -8.90 -4.28
N ALA A 179 -16.36 -8.80 -5.52
CA ALA A 179 -16.36 -9.91 -6.47
C ALA A 179 -14.93 -10.40 -6.78
N CYS A 180 -13.97 -9.49 -6.91
CA CYS A 180 -12.55 -9.82 -7.02
C CYS A 180 -12.04 -10.59 -5.78
N ALA A 181 -12.38 -10.14 -4.57
CA ALA A 181 -12.02 -10.83 -3.34
C ALA A 181 -12.64 -12.23 -3.26
N ALA A 182 -13.90 -12.38 -3.66
CA ALA A 182 -14.60 -13.66 -3.71
C ALA A 182 -14.01 -14.61 -4.77
N ALA A 183 -13.66 -14.11 -5.96
CA ALA A 183 -12.98 -14.88 -6.99
C ALA A 183 -11.60 -15.35 -6.52
N LEU A 184 -10.82 -14.46 -5.89
CA LEU A 184 -9.53 -14.80 -5.31
C LEU A 184 -9.68 -15.84 -4.19
N ALA A 185 -10.73 -15.76 -3.38
CA ALA A 185 -11.00 -16.73 -2.32
C ALA A 185 -11.24 -18.17 -2.84
N ARG A 186 -11.65 -18.34 -4.10
CA ARG A 186 -11.79 -19.69 -4.71
C ARG A 186 -10.45 -20.36 -4.99
N VAL A 187 -9.42 -19.58 -5.32
CA VAL A 187 -8.07 -20.06 -5.63
C VAL A 187 -7.17 -20.02 -4.39
N LEU A 188 -7.38 -19.01 -3.55
CA LEU A 188 -6.59 -18.77 -2.35
C LEU A 188 -7.53 -18.39 -1.19
N PRO A 189 -8.11 -19.38 -0.48
CA PRO A 189 -9.04 -19.12 0.61
C PRO A 189 -8.50 -18.10 1.63
N PRO A 190 -9.35 -17.27 2.24
CA PRO A 190 -8.94 -16.38 3.33
C PRO A 190 -8.40 -17.24 4.48
N GLY A 191 -7.07 -17.25 4.64
CA GLY A 191 -6.39 -18.15 5.56
C GLY A 191 -5.75 -19.40 4.95
N ALA A 192 -5.85 -19.67 3.65
CA ALA A 192 -5.13 -20.80 3.02
C ALA A 192 -3.62 -20.58 2.88
N LEU A 193 -3.16 -19.31 2.82
CA LEU A 193 -1.74 -19.01 3.11
C LEU A 193 -1.39 -19.21 4.59
N ALA A 194 -2.37 -19.52 5.43
CA ALA A 194 -2.28 -19.54 6.89
C ALA A 194 -2.47 -20.94 7.49
N GLU A 195 -3.03 -21.90 6.74
CA GLU A 195 -3.03 -23.34 7.00
C GLU A 195 -2.03 -24.02 6.05
N GLU A 196 -0.85 -24.35 6.58
CA GLU A 196 0.11 -25.38 6.14
C GLU A 196 1.55 -24.96 6.45
N GLY A 197 2.29 -25.85 7.14
CA GLY A 197 3.74 -25.99 6.99
C GLY A 197 4.65 -25.35 8.03
N GLU A 198 5.64 -26.15 8.45
CA GLU A 198 6.95 -25.74 8.96
C GLU A 198 7.62 -24.72 8.02
N VAL A 199 8.61 -23.96 8.52
CA VAL A 199 9.39 -23.03 7.71
C VAL A 199 9.98 -23.79 6.52
N THR A 200 9.64 -23.38 5.29
CA THR A 200 10.18 -24.06 4.11
C THR A 200 11.65 -23.68 3.92
N HIS A 201 12.52 -24.69 3.87
CA HIS A 201 13.94 -24.56 3.53
C HIS A 201 14.18 -24.69 2.02
N GLU A 202 13.14 -24.97 1.23
CA GLU A 202 13.23 -25.06 -0.23
C GLU A 202 12.26 -24.07 -0.93
N PRO A 203 12.34 -22.75 -0.65
CA PRO A 203 11.41 -21.79 -1.22
C PRO A 203 11.65 -21.60 -2.72
N GLY A 204 10.57 -21.61 -3.49
CA GLY A 204 10.58 -21.27 -4.91
C GLY A 204 10.96 -19.81 -5.21
N PHE A 205 11.40 -19.52 -6.44
CA PHE A 205 11.85 -18.18 -6.88
C PHE A 205 10.86 -17.05 -6.54
N VAL A 206 9.58 -17.23 -6.87
CA VAL A 206 8.53 -16.22 -6.59
C VAL A 206 8.42 -15.93 -5.10
N ARG A 207 8.46 -16.97 -4.24
CA ARG A 207 8.42 -16.82 -2.79
C ARG A 207 9.63 -16.03 -2.27
N ARG A 208 10.82 -16.29 -2.83
CA ARG A 208 12.05 -15.55 -2.51
C ARG A 208 11.97 -14.08 -2.95
N CYS A 209 11.38 -13.79 -4.12
CA CYS A 209 11.17 -12.41 -4.59
C CYS A 209 10.21 -11.64 -3.69
N VAL A 210 9.11 -12.28 -3.25
CA VAL A 210 8.15 -11.65 -2.32
C VAL A 210 8.78 -11.40 -0.96
N ALA A 211 9.55 -12.35 -0.42
CA ALA A 211 10.31 -12.15 0.81
C ALA A 211 11.26 -10.95 0.71
N LEU A 212 12.07 -10.90 -0.35
CA LEU A 212 13.00 -9.80 -0.59
C LEU A 212 12.29 -8.45 -0.73
N TRP A 213 11.17 -8.39 -1.46
CA TRP A 213 10.40 -7.15 -1.60
C TRP A 213 9.94 -6.60 -0.24
N LEU A 214 9.50 -7.48 0.66
CA LEU A 214 9.10 -7.12 2.01
C LEU A 214 10.31 -6.70 2.87
N ASP A 215 11.42 -7.41 2.73
CA ASP A 215 12.67 -7.04 3.42
C ASP A 215 13.17 -5.66 2.96
N LEU A 216 13.16 -5.37 1.66
CA LEU A 216 13.52 -4.05 1.12
C LEU A 216 12.56 -2.94 1.59
N LEU A 217 11.27 -3.24 1.75
CA LEU A 217 10.32 -2.31 2.36
C LEU A 217 10.70 -2.00 3.82
N VAL A 218 11.03 -3.02 4.61
CA VAL A 218 11.48 -2.85 6.01
C VAL A 218 12.79 -2.06 6.06
N VAL A 219 13.74 -2.35 5.17
CA VAL A 219 14.99 -1.59 5.02
C VAL A 219 14.68 -0.12 4.73
N GLY A 220 13.81 0.17 3.75
CA GLY A 220 13.41 1.53 3.41
C GLY A 220 12.78 2.28 4.58
N LEU A 221 11.87 1.63 5.33
CA LEU A 221 11.21 2.22 6.50
C LEU A 221 12.19 2.52 7.65
N VAL A 222 13.09 1.59 7.97
CA VAL A 222 14.11 1.79 9.01
C VAL A 222 15.08 2.89 8.60
N SER A 223 15.49 2.91 7.34
CA SER A 223 16.40 3.93 6.79
C SER A 223 15.76 5.31 6.80
N LEU A 224 14.47 5.41 6.46
CA LEU A 224 13.72 6.67 6.50
C LEU A 224 13.56 7.17 7.93
N ALA A 225 13.21 6.30 8.87
CA ALA A 225 13.08 6.66 10.28
C ALA A 225 14.43 7.12 10.87
N ALA A 226 15.51 6.40 10.58
CA ALA A 226 16.86 6.76 10.99
C ALA A 226 17.30 8.09 10.34
N GLY A 227 17.06 8.26 9.03
CA GLY A 227 17.36 9.49 8.30
C GLY A 227 16.58 10.69 8.82
N GLY A 228 15.29 10.53 9.13
CA GLY A 228 14.47 11.57 9.75
C GLY A 228 14.97 11.97 11.14
N ALA A 229 15.32 10.99 11.98
CA ALA A 229 15.90 11.26 13.29
C ALA A 229 17.25 11.98 13.20
N LEU A 230 18.11 11.57 12.26
CA LEU A 230 19.38 12.25 11.97
C LEU A 230 19.15 13.66 11.45
N ALA A 231 18.20 13.88 10.55
CA ALA A 231 17.89 15.21 10.02
C ALA A 231 17.39 16.16 11.12
N LEU A 232 16.51 15.68 12.02
CA LEU A 232 16.01 16.46 13.16
C LEU A 232 17.11 16.78 14.19
N GLY A 233 18.04 15.85 14.43
CA GLY A 233 19.14 16.05 15.38
C GLY A 233 20.30 16.89 14.83
N LEU A 234 20.62 16.73 13.54
CA LEU A 234 21.77 17.38 12.89
C LEU A 234 21.40 18.70 12.20
N GLY A 235 20.12 18.93 11.90
CA GLY A 235 19.63 20.18 11.34
C GLY A 235 20.00 21.41 12.18
N PRO A 236 19.69 21.42 13.50
CA PRO A 236 20.08 22.50 14.41
C PRO A 236 21.59 22.62 14.61
N ALA A 237 22.35 21.54 14.38
CA ALA A 237 23.80 21.50 14.56
C ALA A 237 24.60 22.06 13.37
N GLY A 238 23.93 22.51 12.30
CA GLY A 238 24.58 23.14 11.14
C GLY A 238 25.45 22.20 10.30
N VAL A 239 25.19 20.89 10.34
CA VAL A 239 25.99 19.89 9.61
C VAL A 239 25.82 20.07 8.09
N PRO A 240 26.91 20.07 7.29
CA PRO A 240 26.84 20.23 5.84
C PRO A 240 25.98 19.16 5.16
N GLU A 241 25.26 19.55 4.10
CA GLU A 241 24.34 18.65 3.38
C GLU A 241 25.02 17.40 2.84
N GLY A 242 26.25 17.52 2.33
CA GLY A 242 27.01 16.37 1.82
C GLY A 242 27.37 15.34 2.90
N VAL A 243 27.50 15.77 4.16
CA VAL A 243 27.72 14.84 5.28
C VAL A 243 26.40 14.19 5.68
N ARG A 244 25.28 14.93 5.63
CA ARG A 244 23.94 14.38 5.91
C ARG A 244 23.55 13.30 4.91
N SER A 245 23.80 13.51 3.61
CA SER A 245 23.51 12.51 2.58
C SER A 245 24.35 11.25 2.77
N GLN A 246 25.65 11.38 3.05
CA GLN A 246 26.51 10.23 3.37
C GLN A 246 26.02 9.44 4.59
N LEU A 247 25.55 10.11 5.64
CA LEU A 247 24.98 9.45 6.81
C LEU A 247 23.67 8.71 6.50
N MET A 248 22.86 9.23 5.58
CA MET A 248 21.65 8.53 5.10
C MET A 248 22.00 7.28 4.29
N ASP A 249 23.02 7.34 3.43
CA ASP A 249 23.52 6.17 2.69
C ASP A 249 24.06 5.09 3.64
N VAL A 250 24.79 5.51 4.69
CA VAL A 250 25.26 4.62 5.75
C VAL A 250 24.09 4.00 6.50
N ALA A 251 23.05 4.78 6.84
CA ALA A 251 21.85 4.26 7.50
C ALA A 251 21.13 3.23 6.63
N LEU A 252 21.04 3.45 5.32
CA LEU A 252 20.48 2.51 4.35
C LEU A 252 21.26 1.20 4.31
N CYS A 253 22.58 1.27 4.14
CA CYS A 253 23.46 0.10 4.15
C CYS A 253 23.39 -0.66 5.49
N ALA A 254 23.35 0.06 6.62
CA ALA A 254 23.23 -0.54 7.94
C ALA A 254 21.88 -1.25 8.11
N ALA A 255 20.77 -0.64 7.67
CA ALA A 255 19.45 -1.27 7.69
C ALA A 255 19.39 -2.52 6.81
N PHE A 256 19.99 -2.47 5.61
CA PHE A 256 20.10 -3.64 4.72
C PHE A 256 20.88 -4.79 5.38
N VAL A 257 22.07 -4.52 5.92
CA VAL A 257 22.87 -5.53 6.63
C VAL A 257 22.11 -6.08 7.84
N TRP A 258 21.42 -5.21 8.59
CA TRP A 258 20.61 -5.64 9.71
C TRP A 258 19.53 -6.63 9.29
N VAL A 259 18.73 -6.30 8.28
CA VAL A 259 17.59 -7.10 7.82
C VAL A 259 18.03 -8.38 7.10
N GLU A 260 19.02 -8.30 6.21
CA GLU A 260 19.41 -9.42 5.32
C GLU A 260 20.51 -10.32 5.87
N VAL A 261 21.23 -9.88 6.91
CA VAL A 261 22.32 -10.64 7.52
C VAL A 261 22.06 -10.88 9.01
N VAL A 262 21.89 -9.82 9.80
CA VAL A 262 21.86 -9.96 11.27
C VAL A 262 20.60 -10.66 11.76
N VAL A 263 19.43 -10.29 11.24
CA VAL A 263 18.14 -10.91 11.61
C VAL A 263 18.10 -12.40 11.27
N PRO A 264 18.30 -12.83 10.01
CA PRO A 264 18.25 -14.25 9.66
C PRO A 264 19.35 -15.07 10.36
N TRP A 265 20.54 -14.49 10.60
CA TRP A 265 21.58 -15.17 11.39
C TRP A 265 21.09 -15.59 12.78
N ARG A 266 20.29 -14.74 13.43
CA ARG A 266 19.72 -14.98 14.76
C ARG A 266 18.43 -15.80 14.75
N HIS A 267 17.72 -15.86 13.62
CA HIS A 267 16.39 -16.47 13.50
C HIS A 267 16.36 -17.64 12.51
N GLY A 268 17.38 -18.52 12.54
CA GLY A 268 17.37 -19.76 11.76
C GLY A 268 17.28 -19.57 10.23
N GLY A 269 17.81 -18.46 9.72
CA GLY A 269 17.78 -18.10 8.30
C GLY A 269 16.50 -17.40 7.84
N SER A 270 15.54 -17.09 8.72
CA SER A 270 14.37 -16.30 8.35
C SER A 270 14.64 -14.79 8.50
N THR A 271 14.63 -14.06 7.38
CA THR A 271 14.54 -12.59 7.35
C THR A 271 13.12 -12.14 7.80
N PRO A 272 12.84 -10.86 8.08
CA PRO A 272 11.48 -10.39 8.37
C PRO A 272 10.44 -10.80 7.30
N GLY A 273 10.76 -10.58 6.03
CA GLY A 273 9.98 -11.01 4.86
C GLY A 273 10.00 -12.52 4.67
N GLY A 274 11.11 -13.18 4.99
CA GLY A 274 11.23 -14.64 5.02
C GLY A 274 10.29 -15.27 6.05
N ALA A 275 10.29 -14.77 7.28
CA ALA A 275 9.37 -15.17 8.35
C ALA A 275 7.91 -14.90 7.95
N PHE A 276 7.65 -13.79 7.26
CA PHE A 276 6.33 -13.47 6.72
C PHE A 276 5.82 -14.51 5.73
N VAL A 277 6.64 -14.88 4.73
CA VAL A 277 6.29 -15.93 3.76
C VAL A 277 6.67 -17.34 4.24
N ARG A 278 7.02 -17.50 5.52
CA ARG A 278 7.42 -18.76 6.16
C ARG A 278 8.51 -19.53 5.42
N MET A 279 9.58 -18.84 5.04
CA MET A 279 10.76 -19.45 4.46
C MET A 279 12.02 -19.14 5.28
N SER A 280 13.00 -20.03 5.17
CA SER A 280 14.38 -19.74 5.54
C SER A 280 15.19 -19.52 4.27
N CYS A 281 16.09 -18.55 4.27
CA CYS A 281 17.10 -18.44 3.22
C CYS A 281 18.17 -19.54 3.37
N GLU A 282 18.34 -20.11 4.57
CA GLU A 282 19.25 -21.23 4.78
C GLU A 282 18.60 -22.52 4.30
N THR A 283 18.92 -22.91 3.07
CA THR A 283 18.40 -24.15 2.44
C THR A 283 18.91 -25.45 3.04
N ARG A 284 20.03 -25.36 3.77
CA ARG A 284 20.69 -26.46 4.48
C ARG A 284 21.40 -25.90 5.69
N GLU A 285 21.56 -26.71 6.73
CA GLU A 285 22.32 -26.32 7.91
C GLU A 285 23.78 -26.05 7.57
N ARG A 286 24.28 -24.89 8.00
CA ARG A 286 25.68 -24.47 7.82
C ARG A 286 26.22 -24.01 9.16
N THR A 287 27.49 -24.31 9.45
CA THR A 287 28.15 -23.89 10.69
C THR A 287 29.48 -23.18 10.41
N GLY A 288 29.93 -22.36 11.36
CA GLY A 288 31.22 -21.67 11.31
C GLY A 288 31.44 -20.81 10.05
N ALA A 289 32.62 -20.96 9.42
CA ALA A 289 33.04 -20.16 8.27
C ALA A 289 32.13 -20.33 7.03
N ARG A 290 31.54 -21.51 6.82
CA ARG A 290 30.63 -21.75 5.69
C ARG A 290 29.33 -20.95 5.83
N ARG A 291 28.81 -20.84 7.06
CA ARG A 291 27.63 -20.02 7.35
C ARG A 291 27.94 -18.53 7.10
N ALA A 292 29.10 -18.06 7.54
CA ALA A 292 29.53 -16.68 7.27
C ALA A 292 29.67 -16.40 5.77
N ALA A 293 30.33 -17.29 5.02
CA ALA A 293 30.50 -17.16 3.57
C ALA A 293 29.15 -17.13 2.82
N PHE A 294 28.18 -17.96 3.24
CA PHE A 294 26.82 -17.96 2.71
C PHE A 294 26.15 -16.58 2.85
N TYR A 295 26.16 -15.99 4.05
CA TYR A 295 25.51 -14.69 4.28
C TYR A 295 26.21 -13.55 3.55
N VAL A 296 27.55 -13.55 3.49
CA VAL A 296 28.32 -12.54 2.75
C VAL A 296 27.98 -12.61 1.26
N LEU A 297 27.99 -13.82 0.68
CA LEU A 297 27.67 -14.01 -0.74
C LEU A 297 26.21 -13.66 -1.04
N ARG A 298 25.28 -14.06 -0.17
CA ARG A 298 23.86 -13.70 -0.31
C ARG A 298 23.66 -12.18 -0.27
N ALA A 299 24.25 -11.49 0.71
CA ALA A 299 24.17 -10.04 0.81
C ALA A 299 24.78 -9.34 -0.42
N ALA A 300 25.92 -9.81 -0.91
CA ALA A 300 26.56 -9.28 -2.11
C ALA A 300 25.68 -9.46 -3.37
N VAL A 301 25.10 -10.64 -3.57
CA VAL A 301 24.19 -10.92 -4.70
C VAL A 301 22.93 -10.06 -4.63
N LEU A 302 22.30 -9.96 -3.45
CA LEU A 302 21.08 -9.17 -3.28
C LEU A 302 21.37 -7.66 -3.42
N GLY A 303 22.47 -7.18 -2.84
CA GLY A 303 22.91 -5.79 -2.96
C GLY A 303 23.22 -5.42 -4.42
N ALA A 304 23.97 -6.26 -5.13
CA ALA A 304 24.22 -6.08 -6.56
C ALA A 304 22.92 -6.10 -7.37
N SER A 305 21.94 -6.92 -6.97
CA SER A 305 20.63 -6.96 -7.64
C SER A 305 19.79 -5.70 -7.42
N CYS A 306 20.01 -4.98 -6.33
CA CYS A 306 19.40 -3.68 -6.09
C CYS A 306 20.08 -2.58 -6.93
N LEU A 307 21.42 -2.61 -7.02
CA LEU A 307 22.20 -1.62 -7.77
C LEU A 307 22.06 -1.78 -9.29
N PHE A 308 21.98 -3.01 -9.79
CA PHE A 308 21.96 -3.36 -11.21
C PHE A 308 20.66 -4.05 -11.61
N PHE A 309 19.52 -3.52 -11.17
CA PHE A 309 18.21 -4.16 -11.27
C PHE A 309 17.88 -4.74 -12.66
N SER A 310 18.07 -3.95 -13.72
CA SER A 310 17.72 -4.35 -15.10
C SER A 310 18.55 -5.52 -15.65
N LEU A 311 19.76 -5.74 -15.14
CA LEU A 311 20.67 -6.79 -15.59
C LEU A 311 20.66 -8.00 -14.66
N ALA A 312 20.74 -7.76 -13.35
CA ALA A 312 20.89 -8.80 -12.34
C ALA A 312 19.66 -9.71 -12.24
N TRP A 313 18.45 -9.15 -12.29
CA TRP A 313 17.21 -9.93 -12.12
C TRP A 313 16.93 -10.92 -13.27
N PRO A 314 17.07 -10.56 -14.55
CA PRO A 314 17.00 -11.53 -15.65
C PRO A 314 18.03 -12.65 -15.53
N VAL A 315 19.28 -12.32 -15.14
CA VAL A 315 20.36 -13.30 -14.97
C VAL A 315 20.05 -14.27 -13.83
N LEU A 316 19.59 -13.77 -12.68
CA LEU A 316 19.19 -14.61 -11.55
C LEU A 316 17.97 -15.48 -11.87
N GLY A 317 17.00 -14.94 -12.60
CA GLY A 317 15.84 -15.70 -13.08
C GLY A 317 16.26 -16.83 -14.02
N LEU A 318 17.13 -16.56 -14.98
CA LEU A 318 17.69 -17.56 -15.89
C LEU A 318 18.49 -18.63 -15.13
N PHE A 319 19.35 -18.21 -14.21
CA PHE A 319 20.13 -19.13 -13.37
C PHE A 319 19.21 -20.07 -12.59
N TYR A 320 18.18 -19.51 -11.94
CA TYR A 320 17.23 -20.29 -11.16
C TYR A 320 16.42 -21.26 -12.04
N LEU A 321 16.03 -20.86 -13.26
CA LEU A 321 15.30 -21.74 -14.19
C LEU A 321 16.12 -23.00 -14.53
N VAL A 322 17.44 -22.87 -14.65
CA VAL A 322 18.37 -23.97 -14.97
C VAL A 322 18.70 -24.82 -13.75
N THR A 323 19.09 -24.19 -12.63
CA THR A 323 19.66 -24.89 -11.47
C THR A 323 18.65 -25.18 -10.37
N ARG A 324 17.47 -24.55 -10.41
CA ARG A 324 16.46 -24.54 -9.34
C ARG A 324 16.99 -24.10 -7.96
N GLN A 325 18.12 -23.38 -7.95
CA GLN A 325 18.79 -22.87 -6.75
C GLN A 325 19.30 -21.44 -7.01
N MET A 326 19.56 -20.69 -5.95
CA MET A 326 20.22 -19.38 -6.09
C MET A 326 21.75 -19.55 -6.06
N PRO A 327 22.54 -18.63 -6.66
CA PRO A 327 24.00 -18.76 -6.71
C PRO A 327 24.65 -18.91 -5.33
N TYR A 328 24.08 -18.23 -4.32
CA TYR A 328 24.56 -18.30 -2.94
C TYR A 328 24.20 -19.60 -2.22
N ASP A 329 23.25 -20.40 -2.73
CA ASP A 329 22.89 -21.69 -2.12
C ASP A 329 23.99 -22.76 -2.33
N LEU A 330 24.89 -22.56 -3.31
CA LEU A 330 25.98 -23.47 -3.66
C LEU A 330 27.12 -23.51 -2.62
N VAL A 331 27.23 -22.48 -1.78
CA VAL A 331 28.20 -22.38 -0.67
C VAL A 331 27.74 -23.21 0.52
#